data_AF-A0A1I5XYG8-F1
#
_entry.id   AF-A0A1I5XYG8-F1
#
_cell.length_a   1.000
_cell.length_b   1.000
_cell.length_c   1.000
_cell.angle_alpha   90.00
_cell.angle_beta   90.00
_cell.angle_gamma   90.00
#
_symmetry.space_group_name_H-M   'P 1'
#
loop_
_entity.id
_entity.type
_entity.pdbx_description
1 polymer ?
#
loop_
_entity_poly.entity_id
_entity_poly.type
_entity_poly.pdbx_seq_one_letter_code
_entity_poly.pdbx_strand_id
1 'polypeptide(L)' 'MFALLAVGGWVDNSLAEALKRMVGYRNIAVHEYQALQLPITVAVITRHLDEFLDYSKNILLKDAQQD' A
#
# COMPACT_ATOMS: atom_id res chain seq x y z
N MET A 1 11.33 -0.55 -1.65
CA MET A 1 10.78 -0.58 -0.28
C MET A 1 9.87 -1.78 -0.06
N PHE A 2 8.57 -1.76 -0.45
CA PHE A 2 7.62 -2.85 -0.15
C PHE A 2 8.06 -4.25 -0.63
N ALA A 3 8.78 -4.34 -1.76
CA ALA A 3 9.37 -5.59 -2.22
C ALA A 3 10.38 -6.18 -1.20
N LEU A 4 11.17 -5.33 -0.54
CA LEU A 4 12.14 -5.76 0.46
C LEU A 4 11.44 -6.26 1.73
N LEU A 5 10.32 -5.64 2.11
CA LEU A 5 9.49 -6.10 3.23
C LEU A 5 8.88 -7.48 2.93
N ALA A 6 8.46 -7.72 1.69
CA ALA A 6 8.00 -9.05 1.27
C ALA A 6 9.12 -10.10 1.29
N VAL A 7 10.31 -9.75 0.77
CA VAL A 7 11.50 -10.62 0.83
C VAL A 7 11.88 -10.93 2.28
N GLY A 8 11.77 -9.96 3.18
CA GLY A 8 12.02 -10.15 4.61
C GLY A 8 10.90 -10.89 5.36
N GLY A 9 9.81 -11.28 4.69
CA GLY A 9 8.67 -11.97 5.31
C GLY A 9 7.90 -11.11 6.33
N TRP A 10 7.96 -9.78 6.19
CA TRP A 10 7.18 -8.83 7.00
C TRP A 10 5.76 -8.65 6.47
N VAL A 11 5.58 -8.79 5.16
CA VAL A 11 4.29 -8.77 4.47
C VAL A 11 4.30 -9.83 3.37
N ASP A 12 3.14 -10.24 2.87
CA ASP A 12 3.09 -11.11 1.70
C ASP A 12 3.30 -10.33 0.39
N ASN A 13 3.56 -11.06 -0.70
CA ASN A 13 3.82 -10.48 -2.02
C ASN A 13 2.60 -9.73 -2.59
N SER A 14 1.38 -10.20 -2.32
CA SER A 14 0.16 -9.58 -2.84
C SER A 14 -0.10 -8.22 -2.19
N LEU A 15 0.10 -8.13 -0.86
CA LEU A 15 0.01 -6.89 -0.10
C LEU A 15 1.10 -5.90 -0.53
N ALA A 16 2.33 -6.37 -0.73
CA ALA A 16 3.42 -5.52 -1.22
C ALA A 16 3.13 -4.93 -2.61
N GLU A 17 2.54 -5.71 -3.53
CA GLU A 17 2.14 -5.21 -4.85
C GLU A 17 0.96 -4.24 -4.78
N ALA A 18 -0.03 -4.49 -3.92
CA ALA A 18 -1.15 -3.58 -3.72
C ALA A 18 -0.69 -2.21 -3.19
N LEU A 19 0.19 -2.19 -2.19
CA LEU A 19 0.76 -0.96 -1.62
C LEU A 19 1.60 -0.18 -2.65
N LYS A 20 2.37 -0.88 -3.50
CA LYS A 20 3.09 -0.23 -4.61
C LYS A 20 2.15 0.47 -5.58
N ARG A 21 1.04 -0.18 -5.96
CA ARG A 21 0.02 0.41 -6.84
C ARG A 21 -0.60 1.66 -6.23
N MET A 22 -0.94 1.60 -4.93
CA MET A 22 -1.52 2.73 -4.21
C MET A 22 -0.57 3.95 -4.16
N VAL A 23 0.70 3.73 -3.80
CA VAL A 23 1.70 4.83 -3.77
C VAL A 23 1.99 5.34 -5.19
N GLY A 24 2.02 4.45 -6.19
CA GLY A 24 2.11 4.83 -7.59
C GLY A 24 0.98 5.77 -8.02
N TYR A 25 -0.27 5.45 -7.65
CA TYR A 25 -1.41 6.32 -7.92
C TYR A 25 -1.32 7.66 -7.20
N ARG A 26 -0.89 7.67 -5.93
CA ARG A 26 -0.63 8.92 -5.19
C ARG A 26 0.36 9.81 -5.93
N ASN A 27 1.41 9.25 -6.53
CA ASN A 27 2.39 10.04 -7.28
C ASN A 27 1.78 10.68 -8.54
N ILE A 28 0.89 9.98 -9.24
CA ILE A 28 0.13 10.54 -10.36
C ILE A 28 -0.78 11.68 -9.88
N ALA A 29 -1.56 11.43 -8.83
CA ALA A 29 -2.50 12.41 -8.27
C ALA A 29 -1.82 13.70 -7.77
N VAL A 30 -0.55 13.61 -7.34
CA VAL A 30 0.21 14.74 -6.80
C VAL A 30 1.04 15.46 -7.85
N HIS A 31 1.65 14.73 -8.80
CA HIS A 31 2.65 15.30 -9.71
C HIS A 31 2.19 15.45 -11.15
N GLU A 32 1.22 14.65 -11.61
CA GLU A 32 0.69 14.84 -12.95
C GLU A 32 -0.37 15.93 -12.88
N TYR A 33 -0.08 17.10 -13.44
CA TYR A 33 -1.01 18.20 -13.70
C TYR A 33 -2.19 17.81 -14.63
N GLN A 34 -2.39 16.51 -14.86
CA GLN A 34 -3.48 15.93 -15.60
C GLN A 34 -4.74 15.91 -14.72
N ALA A 35 -5.91 15.98 -15.36
CA ALA A 35 -7.18 15.86 -14.64
C ALA A 35 -7.21 14.54 -13.86
N LEU A 36 -7.46 14.63 -12.56
CA LEU A 36 -7.52 13.48 -11.67
C LEU A 36 -8.55 12.47 -12.19
N GLN A 37 -8.16 11.19 -12.29
CA GLN A 37 -9.09 10.12 -12.66
C GLN A 37 -10.00 9.78 -11.46
N LEU A 38 -11.07 10.57 -11.29
CA LEU A 38 -12.01 10.46 -10.17
C LEU A 38 -12.54 9.04 -9.91
N PRO A 39 -12.87 8.21 -10.92
CA PRO A 39 -13.29 6.83 -10.66
C PRO A 39 -12.23 5.99 -9.95
N ILE A 40 -10.94 6.20 -10.27
CA ILE A 40 -9.84 5.51 -9.59
C ILE A 40 -9.68 6.06 -8.17
N THR A 41 -9.79 7.37 -7.97
CA THR A 41 -9.72 7.97 -6.62
C THR A 41 -10.80 7.40 -5.71
N VAL A 42 -12.04 7.33 -6.20
CA VAL A 42 -13.16 6.75 -5.45
C VAL A 42 -12.90 5.27 -5.15
N ALA A 43 -12.41 4.50 -6.11
CA ALA A 43 -12.07 3.10 -5.88
C ALA A 43 -10.99 2.94 -4.81
N VAL A 44 -9.94 3.78 -4.82
CA VAL A 44 -8.90 3.75 -3.79
C VAL A 44 -9.47 4.01 -2.40
N ILE A 45 -10.30 5.05 -2.26
CA ILE A 45 -10.91 5.43 -0.97
C ILE A 45 -11.89 4.36 -0.47
N THR A 46 -12.66 3.75 -1.36
CA THR A 46 -13.78 2.87 -0.98
C THR A 46 -13.42 1.39 -0.93
N ARG A 47 -12.31 0.97 -1.54
CA ARG A 47 -11.98 -0.45 -1.71
C ARG A 47 -10.54 -0.82 -1.36
N HIS A 48 -9.63 0.16 -1.29
CA HIS A 48 -8.19 -0.13 -1.18
C HIS A 48 -7.53 0.46 0.07
N LEU A 49 -8.28 1.00 1.04
CA LEU A 49 -7.67 1.52 2.27
C LEU A 49 -7.33 0.41 3.29
N ASP A 50 -7.95 -0.75 3.17
CA ASP A 50 -7.75 -1.87 4.09
C ASP A 50 -6.34 -2.47 3.97
N GLU A 51 -5.75 -2.44 2.78
CA GLU A 51 -4.35 -2.86 2.56
C GLU A 51 -3.37 -2.05 3.43
N PHE A 52 -3.69 -0.79 3.76
CA PHE A 52 -2.87 0.00 4.67
C PHE A 52 -3.04 -0.43 6.14
N LEU A 53 -4.23 -0.89 6.52
CA LEU A 53 -4.48 -1.48 7.83
C LEU A 53 -3.77 -2.83 7.97
N ASP A 54 -3.84 -3.67 6.94
CA ASP A 54 -3.15 -4.96 6.89
C ASP A 54 -1.64 -4.79 6.97
N TYR A 55 -1.09 -3.79 6.25
CA TYR A 55 0.31 -3.40 6.39
C TYR A 55 0.66 -3.06 7.84
N SER A 56 -0.09 -2.14 8.46
CA SER A 56 0.19 -1.66 9.81
C SER A 56 0.12 -2.81 10.83
N LYS A 57 -0.89 -3.68 10.71
CA LYS A 57 -1.04 -4.87 11.54
C LYS A 57 0.14 -5.84 11.39
N ASN A 58 0.56 -6.13 10.17
CA ASN A 58 1.66 -7.05 9.91
C ASN A 58 2.99 -6.55 10.50
N ILE A 59 3.28 -5.25 10.35
CA ILE A 59 4.48 -4.65 10.94
C ILE A 59 4.46 -4.77 12.47
N LEU A 60 3.33 -4.40 13.12
CA LEU A 60 3.22 -4.47 14.58
C LEU A 60 3.33 -5.91 15.12
N LEU A 61 2.69 -6.88 14.44
CA LEU A 61 2.78 -8.29 14.84
C LEU A 61 4.20 -8.83 14.69
N LYS A 62 4.90 -8.45 13.61
CA LYS A 62 6.25 -8.92 13.36
C LYS A 62 7.24 -8.31 14.36
N ASP A 63 7.09 -7.02 14.66
CA ASP A 63 7.89 -6.30 15.66
C ASP A 63 7.75 -6.94 17.06
N ALA A 64 6.52 -7.19 17.50
CA ALA A 64 6.23 -7.86 18.78
C ALA A 64 6.72 -9.31 18.88
N GLN A 65 7.08 -9.96 17.76
CA GLN A 65 7.66 -11.31 17.73
C GLN A 65 9.19 -11.31 17.75
N GLN A 66 9.82 -10.15 17.61
CA GLN A 66 11.28 -10.00 17.62
C GLN A 66 11.84 -9.65 19.02
N ASP A 67 10.96 -9.43 19.99
CA ASP A 67 11.25 -9.34 21.43
C ASP A 67 11.23 -10.73 22.12
#